data_AF-A0A933CBB3-F1
#
_entry.id   AF-A0A933CBB3-F1
#
_cell.length_a   1.000
_cell.length_b   1.000
_cell.length_c   1.000
_cell.angle_alpha   90.00
_cell.angle_beta   90.00
_cell.angle_gamma   90.00
#
_symmetry.space_group_name_H-M   'P 1'
#
loop_
_entity.id
_entity.type
_entity.pdbx_description
1 polymer ?
#
loop_
_entity_poly.entity_id
_entity_poly.type
_entity_poly.pdbx_seq_one_letter_code
_entity_poly.pdbx_strand_id
1 'polypeptide(L)'
;MAREATPKKKTPEEMKDRSIEQLILDQADGKYGLVPLASTWALVLRRREEFRHLTQPEILDLALRQVLSGEIGEEQVKAHADEIAAQTAAETGLGDSLKDKKKF
;
A
#
# COMPACT_ATOMS: atom_id res chain seq x y z
N MET A 1 -20.15 -28.49 12.96
CA MET A 1 -18.90 -28.49 12.16
C MET A 1 -18.92 -27.27 11.26
N ALA A 2 -18.35 -26.14 11.70
CA ALA A 2 -18.20 -24.95 10.86
C ALA A 2 -16.97 -25.14 9.98
N ARG A 3 -17.16 -25.08 8.65
CA ARG A 3 -16.06 -25.11 7.68
C ARG A 3 -15.45 -23.71 7.64
N GLU A 4 -14.28 -23.55 8.24
CA GLU A 4 -13.43 -22.38 8.01
C GLU A 4 -13.06 -22.34 6.51
N ALA A 5 -13.64 -21.38 5.79
CA ALA A 5 -13.21 -21.04 4.45
C ALA A 5 -11.90 -20.29 4.58
N THR A 6 -10.79 -21.02 4.58
CA THR A 6 -9.46 -20.42 4.39
C THR A 6 -9.43 -19.74 3.01
N PRO A 7 -9.07 -18.44 2.92
CA PRO A 7 -8.93 -17.80 1.63
C PRO A 7 -7.77 -18.48 0.89
N LYS A 8 -8.11 -19.21 -0.17
CA LYS A 8 -7.13 -19.80 -1.08
C LYS A 8 -6.26 -18.65 -1.61
N LYS A 9 -4.98 -18.62 -1.21
CA LYS A 9 -3.96 -17.82 -1.90
C LYS A 9 -3.97 -18.23 -3.37
N LYS A 10 -4.56 -17.38 -4.22
CA LYS A 10 -4.60 -17.55 -5.67
C LYS A 10 -3.18 -17.34 -6.21
N THR A 11 -2.78 -18.19 -7.14
CA THR A 11 -1.43 -18.28 -7.68
C THR A 11 -1.04 -17.03 -8.51
N PRO A 12 0.21 -16.54 -8.49
CA PRO A 12 0.61 -15.28 -9.15
C PRO A 12 0.36 -15.26 -10.68
N GLU A 13 0.38 -16.41 -11.34
CA GLU A 13 0.13 -16.50 -12.79
C GLU A 13 -1.35 -16.30 -13.15
N GLU A 14 -2.30 -16.75 -12.32
CA GLU A 14 -3.73 -16.60 -12.61
C GLU A 14 -4.26 -15.17 -12.42
N MET A 15 -3.46 -14.29 -11.79
CA MET A 15 -3.81 -12.89 -11.57
C MET A 15 -3.24 -11.93 -12.60
N LYS A 16 -2.24 -12.35 -13.39
CA LYS A 16 -1.69 -11.49 -14.45
C LYS A 16 -2.69 -11.24 -15.57
N ASP A 17 -3.51 -12.24 -15.89
CA ASP A 17 -4.52 -12.16 -16.96
C ASP A 17 -5.89 -11.62 -16.52
N ARG A 18 -6.14 -11.41 -15.22
CA ARG A 18 -7.41 -10.86 -14.73
C ARG A 18 -7.37 -9.35 -14.68
N SER A 19 -8.47 -8.71 -15.09
CA SER A 19 -8.62 -7.26 -14.90
C SER A 19 -8.71 -6.95 -13.40
N ILE A 20 -8.25 -5.76 -13.01
CA ILE A 20 -8.36 -5.28 -11.64
C ILE A 20 -9.82 -5.28 -11.17
N GLU A 21 -10.77 -4.98 -12.05
CA GLU A 21 -12.19 -5.00 -11.71
C GLU A 21 -12.64 -6.40 -11.28
N GLN A 22 -12.19 -7.44 -11.99
CA GLN A 22 -12.50 -8.83 -11.61
C GLN A 22 -11.88 -9.21 -10.28
N LEU A 23 -10.65 -8.77 -10.01
CA LEU A 23 -9.96 -9.02 -8.74
C LEU A 23 -10.68 -8.32 -7.56
N ILE A 24 -11.20 -7.11 -7.77
CA ILE A 24 -11.99 -6.38 -6.76
C ILE A 24 -13.33 -7.09 -6.50
N LEU A 25 -14.01 -7.55 -7.56
CA LEU A 25 -15.30 -8.26 -7.44
C LEU A 25 -15.16 -9.64 -6.78
N ASP A 26 -14.03 -10.30 -6.98
CA ASP A 26 -13.70 -11.60 -6.36
C ASP A 26 -13.45 -11.47 -4.84
N GLN A 27 -13.20 -10.27 -4.31
CA GLN A 27 -12.95 -10.05 -2.89
C GLN A 27 -14.27 -9.84 -2.15
N ALA A 28 -14.72 -10.88 -1.44
CA ALA A 28 -16.01 -10.91 -0.76
C ALA A 28 -16.10 -9.94 0.45
N ASP A 29 -14.99 -9.66 1.14
CA ASP A 29 -14.94 -8.82 2.34
C ASP A 29 -13.90 -7.70 2.22
N GLY A 30 -14.21 -6.52 2.78
CA GLY A 30 -13.24 -5.43 2.92
C GLY A 30 -12.93 -4.62 1.65
N LYS A 31 -13.75 -4.72 0.61
CA LYS A 31 -13.55 -4.03 -0.70
C LYS A 31 -13.23 -2.54 -0.62
N TYR A 32 -13.78 -1.85 0.38
CA TYR A 32 -13.56 -0.42 0.59
C TYR A 32 -12.22 -0.09 1.27
N GLY A 33 -11.62 -1.06 1.98
CA GLY A 33 -10.29 -0.92 2.59
C GLY A 33 -9.14 -1.14 1.62
N LEU A 34 -9.39 -1.77 0.46
CA LEU A 34 -8.35 -2.06 -0.53
C LEU A 34 -7.78 -0.80 -1.19
N VAL A 35 -8.65 0.17 -1.51
CA VAL A 35 -8.23 1.42 -2.15
C VAL A 35 -7.28 2.23 -1.26
N PRO A 36 -7.60 2.52 0.02
CA PRO A 36 -6.67 3.23 0.90
C PRO A 36 -5.40 2.42 1.17
N LEU A 37 -5.51 1.08 1.27
CA LEU A 37 -4.35 0.21 1.44
C LEU A 37 -3.40 0.25 0.24
N ALA A 38 -3.91 0.08 -0.98
CA ALA A 38 -3.13 0.17 -2.22
C ALA A 38 -2.57 1.57 -2.45
N SER A 39 -3.32 2.62 -2.08
CA SER A 39 -2.84 4.00 -2.15
C SER A 39 -1.64 4.23 -1.22
N THR A 40 -1.71 3.72 0.01
CA THR A 40 -0.62 3.80 0.98
C THR A 40 0.60 3.02 0.49
N TRP A 41 0.36 1.83 -0.06
CA TRP A 41 1.42 1.01 -0.63
C TRP A 41 2.08 1.66 -1.86
N ALA A 42 1.32 2.31 -2.73
CA ALA A 42 1.84 3.07 -3.86
C ALA A 42 2.79 4.22 -3.42
N LEU A 43 2.50 4.87 -2.29
CA LEU A 43 3.41 5.88 -1.71
C LEU A 43 4.74 5.28 -1.27
N VAL A 44 4.70 4.09 -0.68
CA VAL A 44 5.91 3.33 -0.31
C VAL A 44 6.70 2.93 -1.55
N LEU A 45 6.04 2.34 -2.55
CA LEU A 45 6.67 1.90 -3.79
C LEU A 45 7.38 3.05 -4.51
N ARG A 46 6.75 4.23 -4.58
CA ARG A 46 7.34 5.43 -5.19
C ARG A 46 8.66 5.88 -4.55
N ARG A 47 8.89 5.54 -3.28
CA ARG A 47 10.13 5.88 -2.56
C ARG A 47 11.24 4.85 -2.76
N ARG A 48 10.91 3.63 -3.18
CA ARG A 48 11.91 2.60 -3.49
C ARG A 48 12.60 2.93 -4.81
N GLU A 49 13.92 2.85 -4.83
CA GLU A 49 14.72 3.15 -6.02
C GLU A 49 14.35 2.26 -7.20
N GLU A 50 13.99 1.00 -6.91
CA GLU A 50 13.56 -0.01 -7.89
C GLU A 50 12.38 0.45 -8.75
N PHE A 51 11.47 1.27 -8.22
CA PHE A 51 10.24 1.67 -8.91
C PHE A 51 10.24 3.14 -9.38
N ARG A 52 11.36 3.85 -9.28
CA ARG A 52 11.46 5.26 -9.73
C ARG A 52 11.21 5.47 -11.21
N HIS A 53 11.38 4.43 -12.02
CA HIS A 53 11.19 4.47 -13.46
C HIS A 53 9.71 4.35 -13.87
N LEU A 54 8.84 3.94 -12.95
CA LEU A 54 7.41 3.77 -13.21
C LEU A 54 6.66 5.10 -13.05
N THR A 55 5.66 5.29 -13.89
CA THR A 55 4.71 6.40 -13.79
C THR A 55 3.73 6.18 -12.63
N GLN A 56 3.06 7.26 -12.20
CA GLN A 56 2.09 7.16 -11.10
C GLN A 56 0.96 6.14 -11.37
N PRO A 57 0.36 6.07 -12.57
CA PRO A 57 -0.62 5.03 -12.89
C PRO A 57 -0.04 3.61 -12.78
N GLU A 58 1.19 3.39 -13.25
CA GLU A 58 1.85 2.08 -13.21
C GLU A 58 2.17 1.64 -11.78
N ILE A 59 2.61 2.57 -10.92
CA ILE A 59 2.83 2.31 -9.50
C ILE A 59 1.51 1.94 -8.81
N LEU A 60 0.42 2.64 -9.14
CA LEU A 60 -0.88 2.36 -8.56
C LEU A 60 -1.43 0.99 -9.02
N ASP A 61 -1.25 0.65 -10.30
CA ASP A 61 -1.63 -0.65 -10.86
C ASP A 61 -0.86 -1.79 -10.18
N LEU A 62 0.46 -1.62 -10.01
CA LEU A 62 1.31 -2.56 -9.29
C LEU A 62 0.87 -2.72 -7.83
N ALA A 63 0.60 -1.60 -7.15
CA ALA A 63 0.17 -1.63 -5.76
C ALA A 63 -1.16 -2.36 -5.58
N LEU A 64 -2.14 -2.08 -6.45
CA LEU A 64 -3.43 -2.76 -6.45
C LEU A 64 -3.27 -4.26 -6.68
N ARG A 65 -2.42 -4.67 -7.62
CA ARG A 65 -2.16 -6.09 -7.89
C ARG A 65 -1.54 -6.79 -6.69
N GLN A 66 -0.57 -6.18 -6.02
CA GLN A 66 0.09 -6.79 -4.84
C GLN A 66 -0.85 -6.91 -3.64
N VAL A 67 -1.74 -5.94 -3.46
CA VAL A 67 -2.75 -5.97 -2.38
C VAL A 67 -3.83 -7.01 -2.69
N LEU A 68 -4.37 -6.98 -3.91
CA LEU A 68 -5.41 -7.92 -4.35
C LEU A 68 -4.90 -9.36 -4.45
N SER A 69 -3.60 -9.54 -4.69
CA SER A 69 -2.97 -10.86 -4.69
C SER A 69 -2.74 -11.43 -3.30
N GLY A 70 -2.80 -10.59 -2.26
CA GLY A 70 -2.39 -10.96 -0.91
C GLY A 70 -0.88 -11.13 -0.77
N GLU A 71 -0.09 -10.63 -1.73
CA GLU A 71 1.37 -10.53 -1.63
C GLU A 71 1.77 -9.54 -0.55
N ILE A 72 0.99 -8.45 -0.39
CA ILE A 72 1.14 -7.47 0.67
C ILE A 72 -0.16 -7.32 1.47
N GLY A 73 -0.08 -7.48 2.78
CA GLY A 73 -1.18 -7.31 3.72
C GLY A 73 -1.17 -5.95 4.43
N GLU A 74 -2.26 -5.64 5.14
CA GLU A 74 -2.43 -4.36 5.86
C GLU A 74 -1.31 -4.07 6.87
N GLU A 75 -0.91 -5.07 7.65
CA GLU A 75 0.16 -4.93 8.64
C GLU A 75 1.52 -4.60 7.98
N GLN A 76 1.82 -5.22 6.83
CA GLN A 76 3.07 -4.99 6.11
C GLN A 76 3.08 -3.60 5.45
N VAL A 77 1.96 -3.19 4.85
CA VAL A 77 1.85 -1.83 4.28
C VAL A 77 2.04 -0.79 5.38
N LYS A 78 1.42 -0.99 6.55
CA LYS A 78 1.56 -0.08 7.69
C LYS A 78 3.00 -0.01 8.18
N ALA A 79 3.67 -1.14 8.39
CA ALA A 79 5.07 -1.18 8.83
C ALA A 79 5.99 -0.40 7.87
N HIS A 80 5.86 -0.64 6.57
CA HIS A 80 6.66 0.07 5.57
C HIS A 80 6.28 1.56 5.44
N ALA A 81 5.00 1.90 5.59
CA ALA A 81 4.57 3.29 5.59
C ALA A 81 5.14 4.06 6.78
N ASP A 82 5.14 3.46 7.97
CA ASP A 82 5.73 4.02 9.19
C ASP A 82 7.25 4.20 9.05
N GLU A 83 7.95 3.24 8.45
CA GLU A 83 9.39 3.34 8.14
C GLU A 83 9.69 4.52 7.20
N ILE A 84 8.93 4.65 6.12
CA ILE A 84 9.10 5.74 5.15
C ILE A 84 8.70 7.09 5.76
N ALA A 85 7.67 7.13 6.61
CA ALA A 85 7.26 8.34 7.31
C ALA A 85 8.34 8.79 8.31
N ALA A 86 8.96 7.85 9.04
CA ALA A 86 10.07 8.13 9.94
C ALA A 86 11.30 8.67 9.18
N GLN A 87 11.63 8.07 8.03
CA GLN A 87 12.72 8.55 7.17
C GLN A 87 12.43 9.94 6.60
N THR A 88 11.21 10.16 6.09
CA THR A 88 10.81 11.47 5.53
C THR A 88 10.78 12.56 6.62
N ALA A 89 10.36 12.24 7.84
CA ALA A 89 10.39 13.16 8.97
C ALA A 89 11.83 13.53 9.39
N ALA A 90 12.77 12.60 9.30
CA ALA A 90 14.18 12.85 9.53
C ALA A 90 14.81 13.72 8.42
N GLU A 91 14.43 13.52 7.16
CA GLU A 91 14.93 14.30 6.01
C GLU A 91 14.34 15.72 5.92
N THR A 92 13.08 15.92 6.33
CA THR A 92 12.39 17.21 6.17
C THR A 92 12.65 18.21 7.29
N GLY A 93 13.32 17.82 8.38
CA GLY A 93 13.84 18.75 9.39
C GLY A 93 12.80 19.74 9.95
N LEU A 94 11.50 19.45 9.86
CA LEU A 94 10.43 20.36 10.30
C LEU A 94 10.16 20.20 11.80
N GLY A 95 11.22 20.07 12.59
CA GLY A 95 11.20 19.90 14.04
C GLY A 95 11.48 21.19 14.82
N ASP A 96 11.91 22.28 14.16
CA ASP A 96 12.41 23.47 14.87
C ASP A 96 11.90 24.78 14.26
N SER A 97 10.59 25.06 14.35
CA SER A 97 10.05 26.42 14.06
C SER A 97 8.76 26.78 14.81
N LEU A 98 8.35 26.02 15.82
CA LEU A 98 7.15 26.32 16.61
C LEU A 98 7.42 26.78 18.06
N LYS A 99 8.68 27.08 18.42
CA LYS A 99 9.03 27.58 19.77
C LYS A 99 9.23 29.10 19.90
N ASP A 100 9.15 29.88 18.82
CA ASP A 100 9.38 31.35 18.85
C ASP A 100 8.11 32.22 18.84
N LYS A 101 6.99 31.74 19.39
CA LYS A 101 5.80 32.59 19.65
C LYS A 101 5.55 32.85 21.14
N LYS A 102 6.62 32.87 21.95
CA LYS A 102 6.53 33.22 23.37
C LYS A 102 7.58 34.25 23.77
N LYS A 103 7.51 35.44 23.15
CA LYS A 103 8.04 36.71 23.67
C LYS A 103 7.81 37.82 22.64
N PHE A 104 6.62 38.41 22.63
CA PHE A 104 6.41 39.83 22.37
C PHE A 104 5.15 40.26 23.12
#